data_AF-X0ZFV1-F1
#
_entry.id   AF-X0ZFV1-F1
#
_cell.length_a   1.000
_cell.length_b   1.000
_cell.length_c   1.000
_cell.angle_alpha   90.00
_cell.angle_beta   90.00
_cell.angle_gamma   90.00
#
_symmetry.space_group_name_H-M   'P 1'
#
loop_
_entity.id
_entity.type
_entity.pdbx_description
1 polymer ?
#
loop_
_entity_poly.entity_id
_entity_poly.type
_entity_poly.pdbx_seq_one_letter_code
_entity_poly.pdbx_strand_id
1 'polypeptide(L)'
;TCLNHRPLVRKGDYVQKGQVLTDSSCTDRGELSLGRNVICAFMSWRGYNFEDAIVVSEKLIKEDIFTSLHIIEESIEARDTKLGSEEVTRDIPNVPDNLLKNLDDNGIVRIGAKVKPGDILVGKVAPKGETQLSPEEKLLKAIFGEKALDVKDSSLYCSPGVEGTIIDVRIFSRRGAEKGPRAKVIEKEEIDKMKRNLNDEISIHKNEKSRRIREVLKGDVVIKNQEVSGIDLKKGTKLTNTILNKIDAKDLLMIKLKADKSREDKIEDIENQVKRQIEALKMTHREKVELLKKGLFSYHVFFHFFLLSHVSKFFPHQQIQPLLTAYIFQGHLNL
;
A
#
# COMPACT_ATOMS: atom_id res chain seq x y z
N THR A 1 -1.80 13.87 -0.31
CA THR A 1 -2.49 13.47 -1.56
C THR A 1 -2.40 11.97 -1.72
N CYS A 2 -3.40 11.32 -2.32
CA CYS A 2 -3.41 9.88 -2.57
C CYS A 2 -3.17 9.59 -4.05
N LEU A 3 -2.24 8.67 -4.36
CA LEU A 3 -2.06 8.09 -5.70
C LEU A 3 -2.73 6.72 -5.73
N ASN A 4 -3.80 6.59 -6.53
CA ASN A 4 -4.55 5.36 -6.66
C ASN A 4 -4.80 5.06 -8.13
N HIS A 5 -4.42 3.87 -8.58
CA HIS A 5 -4.65 3.43 -9.96
C HIS A 5 -5.86 2.50 -10.02
N ARG A 6 -6.79 2.81 -10.93
CA ARG A 6 -8.02 2.05 -11.13
C ARG A 6 -8.01 1.43 -12.53
N PRO A 7 -8.25 0.11 -12.67
CA PRO A 7 -8.29 -0.51 -13.98
C PRO A 7 -9.52 -0.03 -14.77
N LEU A 8 -9.29 0.36 -16.03
CA LEU A 8 -10.35 0.70 -16.98
C LEU A 8 -10.83 -0.52 -17.77
N VAL A 9 -9.89 -1.43 -18.08
CA VAL A 9 -10.15 -2.63 -18.88
C VAL A 9 -10.44 -3.84 -17.99
N ARG A 10 -11.22 -4.78 -18.52
CA ARG A 10 -11.54 -6.06 -17.88
C ARG A 10 -10.85 -7.21 -18.59
N LYS A 11 -10.74 -8.35 -17.89
CA LYS A 11 -10.15 -9.56 -18.46
C LYS A 11 -11.01 -10.05 -19.63
N GLY A 12 -10.41 -10.16 -20.81
CA GLY A 12 -11.09 -10.57 -22.05
C GLY A 12 -11.32 -9.41 -23.02
N ASP A 13 -11.08 -8.16 -22.61
CA ASP A 13 -11.21 -7.02 -23.50
C ASP A 13 -10.09 -7.00 -24.56
N TYR A 14 -10.45 -6.68 -25.79
CA TYR A 14 -9.49 -6.42 -26.86
C TYR A 14 -8.92 -5.01 -26.68
N VAL A 15 -7.60 -4.92 -26.51
CA VAL A 15 -6.90 -3.65 -26.34
C VAL A 15 -6.00 -3.33 -27.53
N GLN A 16 -5.90 -2.05 -27.88
CA GLN A 16 -5.05 -1.57 -28.96
C GLN A 16 -3.75 -0.96 -28.42
N LYS A 17 -2.70 -0.92 -29.25
CA LYS A 17 -1.43 -0.27 -28.88
C LYS A 17 -1.66 1.21 -28.62
N GLY A 18 -1.30 1.69 -27.43
CA GLY A 18 -1.48 3.08 -27.00
C GLY A 18 -2.77 3.34 -26.21
N GLN A 19 -3.64 2.34 -26.05
CA GLN A 19 -4.83 2.46 -25.22
C GLN A 19 -4.47 2.54 -23.72
N VAL A 20 -5.12 3.47 -23.00
CA VAL A 20 -4.98 3.60 -21.55
C VAL A 20 -5.64 2.41 -20.86
N LEU A 21 -4.88 1.71 -20.01
CA LEU A 21 -5.35 0.52 -19.29
C LEU A 21 -5.84 0.84 -17.87
N THR A 22 -5.33 1.91 -17.28
CA THR A 22 -5.58 2.30 -15.89
C THR A 22 -5.68 3.81 -15.78
N ASP A 23 -6.67 4.30 -15.04
CA ASP A 23 -6.73 5.69 -14.58
C ASP A 23 -6.00 5.89 -13.27
N SER A 24 -5.58 7.12 -13.00
CA SER A 24 -4.97 7.57 -11.75
C SER A 24 -5.87 8.60 -11.05
N SER A 25 -5.39 9.19 -9.95
CA SER A 25 -6.18 10.06 -9.06
C SER A 25 -6.73 11.33 -9.70
N CYS A 26 -6.18 11.77 -10.84
CA CYS A 26 -6.62 12.97 -11.57
C CYS A 26 -6.89 12.68 -13.05
N THR A 27 -7.25 11.44 -13.40
CA THR A 27 -7.65 11.07 -14.77
C THR A 27 -8.99 10.36 -14.77
N ASP A 28 -9.76 10.57 -15.83
CA ASP A 28 -10.99 9.83 -16.11
C ASP A 28 -10.96 9.37 -17.57
N ARG A 29 -10.99 8.05 -17.78
CA ARG A 29 -10.96 7.39 -19.09
C ARG A 29 -9.79 7.82 -19.98
N GLY A 30 -8.64 8.07 -19.37
CA GLY A 30 -7.44 8.53 -20.07
C GLY A 30 -7.38 10.04 -20.35
N GLU A 31 -8.38 10.81 -19.95
CA GLU A 31 -8.37 12.28 -20.00
C GLU A 31 -7.99 12.88 -18.64
N LEU A 32 -7.39 14.07 -18.65
CA LEU A 32 -7.04 14.78 -17.42
C LEU A 32 -8.29 15.37 -16.76
N SER A 33 -8.57 14.96 -15.53
CA SER A 33 -9.71 15.43 -14.74
C SER A 33 -9.21 15.94 -13.38
N LEU A 34 -8.82 17.22 -13.33
CA LEU A 34 -8.29 17.86 -12.10
C LEU A 34 -9.35 18.12 -11.02
N GLY A 35 -10.63 18.11 -11.39
CA GLY A 35 -11.73 18.46 -10.48
C GLY A 35 -13.08 17.93 -10.95
N ARG A 36 -14.15 18.52 -10.41
CA ARG A 36 -15.53 18.16 -10.75
C ARG A 36 -16.26 19.39 -11.28
N ASN A 37 -16.98 19.19 -12.37
CA ASN A 37 -17.89 20.21 -12.89
C ASN A 37 -19.12 20.30 -11.98
N VAL A 38 -19.50 21.52 -11.60
CA VAL A 38 -20.68 21.78 -10.78
C VAL A 38 -21.56 22.82 -11.46
N ILE A 39 -22.86 22.75 -11.20
CA ILE A 39 -23.80 23.78 -11.66
C ILE A 39 -23.60 25.00 -10.79
N CYS A 40 -23.26 26.14 -11.41
CA CYS A 40 -23.06 27.41 -10.74
C CYS A 40 -24.15 28.40 -11.17
N ALA A 41 -24.63 29.20 -10.22
CA ALA A 41 -25.56 30.30 -10.48
C ALA A 41 -24.88 31.61 -10.07
N PHE A 42 -24.85 32.57 -10.97
CA PHE A 42 -24.33 33.91 -10.70
C PHE A 42 -25.47 34.79 -10.21
N MET A 43 -25.61 34.92 -8.89
CA MET A 43 -26.58 35.80 -8.24
C MET A 43 -26.06 36.25 -6.87
N SER A 44 -26.50 37.40 -6.38
CA SER A 44 -26.24 37.79 -4.99
C SER A 44 -27.11 36.96 -4.05
N TRP A 45 -26.51 36.37 -3.02
CA TRP A 45 -27.21 35.52 -2.06
C TRP A 45 -27.04 36.03 -0.63
N ARG A 46 -27.91 36.95 -0.21
CA ARG A 46 -27.97 37.50 1.16
C ARG A 46 -26.61 37.99 1.71
N GLY A 47 -25.70 38.41 0.84
CA GLY A 47 -24.36 38.86 1.22
C GLY A 47 -23.37 37.75 1.59
N TYR A 48 -23.75 36.47 1.53
CA TYR A 48 -22.82 35.36 1.82
C TYR A 48 -21.77 35.15 0.74
N ASN A 49 -22.00 35.63 -0.48
CA ASN A 49 -21.03 35.66 -1.57
C ASN A 49 -20.41 37.05 -1.74
N PHE A 50 -20.09 37.71 -0.63
CA PHE A 50 -19.37 38.98 -0.64
C PHE A 50 -17.89 38.77 -1.01
N GLU A 51 -17.32 39.68 -1.79
CA GLU A 51 -15.98 39.57 -2.37
C GLU A 51 -15.78 38.22 -3.10
N ASP A 52 -14.86 37.38 -2.61
CA ASP A 52 -14.50 36.10 -3.20
C ASP A 52 -15.11 34.91 -2.45
N ALA A 53 -16.06 35.16 -1.54
CA ALA A 53 -16.73 34.10 -0.80
C ALA A 53 -17.65 33.28 -1.71
N ILE A 54 -17.57 31.95 -1.59
CA ILE A 54 -18.37 31.01 -2.37
C ILE A 54 -19.41 30.36 -1.45
N VAL A 55 -20.67 30.42 -1.85
CA VAL A 55 -21.76 29.70 -1.19
C VAL A 55 -21.90 28.32 -1.80
N VAL A 56 -21.78 27.29 -0.98
CA VAL A 56 -21.79 25.89 -1.40
C VAL A 56 -23.08 25.23 -0.91
N SER A 57 -23.74 24.48 -1.79
CA SER A 57 -24.92 23.69 -1.41
C SER A 57 -24.53 22.51 -0.52
N GLU A 58 -25.32 22.23 0.51
CA GLU A 58 -25.16 21.03 1.37
C GLU A 58 -25.18 19.73 0.55
N LYS A 59 -25.84 19.73 -0.61
CA LYS A 59 -25.86 18.59 -1.54
C LYS A 59 -24.44 18.16 -1.93
N LEU A 60 -23.54 19.10 -2.16
CA LEU A 60 -22.16 18.81 -2.55
C LEU A 60 -21.37 18.08 -1.45
N ILE A 61 -21.71 18.34 -0.18
CA ILE A 61 -21.13 17.67 0.98
C ILE A 61 -21.70 16.26 1.13
N LYS A 62 -23.03 16.11 0.97
CA LYS A 62 -23.71 14.81 1.08
C LYS A 62 -23.28 13.81 0.00
N GLU A 63 -22.94 14.31 -1.20
CA GLU A 63 -22.49 13.49 -2.33
C GLU A 63 -20.97 13.28 -2.37
N ASP A 64 -20.22 13.73 -1.35
CA ASP A 64 -18.76 13.59 -1.26
C ASP A 64 -17.99 14.06 -2.50
N ILE A 65 -18.52 15.06 -3.23
CA ILE A 65 -17.99 15.50 -4.53
C ILE A 65 -16.58 16.07 -4.41
N PHE A 66 -16.32 16.80 -3.32
CA PHE A 66 -15.03 17.46 -3.05
C PHE A 66 -14.27 16.82 -1.88
N THR A 67 -14.63 15.59 -1.49
CA THR A 67 -13.93 14.87 -0.42
C THR A 67 -12.56 14.40 -0.92
N SER A 68 -11.49 14.84 -0.27
CA SER A 68 -10.12 14.48 -0.64
C SER A 68 -9.52 13.46 0.33
N LEU A 69 -8.70 12.58 -0.23
CA LEU A 69 -7.99 11.54 0.52
C LEU A 69 -6.53 11.94 0.70
N HIS A 70 -6.10 12.03 1.96
CA HIS A 70 -4.73 12.36 2.32
C HIS A 70 -4.09 11.18 3.04
N ILE A 71 -2.87 10.84 2.65
CA ILE A 71 -2.05 9.89 3.39
C ILE A 71 -0.96 10.72 4.05
N ILE A 72 -0.86 10.59 5.37
CA ILE A 72 0.15 11.24 6.18
C ILE A 72 1.07 10.15 6.71
N GLU A 73 2.35 10.43 6.65
CA GLU A 73 3.41 9.58 7.16
C GLU A 73 3.95 10.24 8.42
N GLU A 74 3.80 9.55 9.55
CA GLU A 74 4.38 9.95 10.83
C GLU A 74 5.49 8.96 11.16
N SER A 75 6.64 9.45 11.61
CA SER A 75 7.78 8.60 11.92
C SER A 75 8.38 8.86 13.29
N ILE A 76 8.75 7.79 13.99
CA ILE A 76 9.48 7.87 15.25
C ILE A 76 10.69 6.94 15.23
N GLU A 77 11.78 7.40 15.81
CA GLU A 77 13.01 6.62 16.01
C GLU A 77 13.23 6.41 17.51
N ALA A 78 13.67 5.21 17.86
CA ALA A 78 14.19 4.85 19.17
C ALA A 78 15.72 4.90 19.13
N ARG A 79 16.35 5.74 19.96
CA ARG A 79 17.80 5.95 19.94
C ARG A 79 18.45 5.44 21.22
N ASP A 80 19.69 5.01 21.10
CA ASP A 80 20.53 4.74 22.26
C ASP A 80 21.02 6.08 22.84
N THR A 81 20.60 6.39 24.06
CA THR A 81 21.09 7.58 24.77
C THR A 81 22.16 7.19 25.77
N LYS A 82 22.89 8.19 26.31
CA LYS A 82 23.89 7.95 27.36
C LYS A 82 23.29 7.37 28.64
N LEU A 83 22.00 7.59 28.87
CA LEU A 83 21.27 7.15 30.06
C LEU A 83 20.66 5.75 29.88
N GLY A 84 20.70 5.21 28.67
CA GLY A 84 20.16 3.91 28.30
C GLY A 84 19.47 3.94 26.95
N SER A 85 19.14 2.75 26.45
CA SER A 85 18.42 2.57 25.19
C SER A 85 16.95 2.95 25.34
N GLU A 86 16.42 3.71 24.38
CA GLU A 86 14.97 3.90 24.26
C GLU A 86 14.32 2.62 23.76
N GLU A 87 13.18 2.25 24.35
CA GLU A 87 12.46 1.02 24.02
C GLU A 87 11.06 1.33 23.48
N VAL A 88 10.60 0.54 22.52
CA VAL A 88 9.24 0.60 21.99
C VAL A 88 8.42 -0.45 22.74
N THR A 89 7.45 -0.01 23.52
CA THR A 89 6.66 -0.87 24.40
C THR A 89 5.25 -0.30 24.61
N ARG A 90 4.31 -1.20 24.95
CA ARG A 90 2.95 -0.84 25.35
C ARG A 90 2.89 -0.30 26.78
N ASP A 91 3.88 -0.62 27.61
CA ASP A 91 3.93 -0.23 29.02
C ASP A 91 4.44 1.21 29.17
N ILE A 92 3.52 2.17 29.07
CA ILE A 92 3.82 3.61 29.09
C ILE A 92 3.31 4.20 30.41
N PRO A 93 4.17 4.85 31.21
CA PRO A 93 3.76 5.42 32.48
C PRO A 93 2.80 6.60 32.28
N ASN A 94 1.86 6.79 33.21
CA ASN A 94 0.91 7.91 33.25
C ASN A 94 -0.10 7.98 32.10
N VAL A 95 -0.29 6.89 31.34
CA VAL A 95 -1.27 6.82 30.26
C VAL A 95 -2.49 6.00 30.69
N PRO A 96 -3.74 6.47 30.47
CA PRO A 96 -4.93 5.69 30.76
C PRO A 96 -5.11 4.50 29.81
N ASP A 97 -5.63 3.38 30.33
CA ASP A 97 -5.86 2.14 29.56
C ASP A 97 -6.67 2.33 28.28
N ASN A 98 -7.54 3.34 28.23
CA ASN A 98 -8.34 3.67 27.05
C ASN A 98 -7.47 3.99 25.82
N LEU A 99 -6.34 4.68 26.00
CA LEU A 99 -5.43 5.01 24.89
C LEU A 99 -4.57 3.81 24.48
N LEU A 100 -4.34 2.88 25.41
CA LEU A 100 -3.58 1.65 25.18
C LEU A 100 -4.39 0.56 24.45
N LYS A 101 -5.70 0.76 24.21
CA LYS A 101 -6.58 -0.22 23.55
C LYS A 101 -6.21 -0.48 22.09
N ASN A 102 -5.72 0.55 21.40
CA ASN A 102 -5.39 0.48 19.97
C ASN A 102 -3.98 -0.07 19.72
N LEU A 103 -3.14 -0.13 20.77
CA LEU A 103 -1.79 -0.67 20.70
C LEU A 103 -1.81 -2.21 20.74
N ASP A 104 -0.81 -2.79 20.12
CA ASP A 104 -0.48 -4.21 20.23
C ASP A 104 0.51 -4.47 21.36
N ASP A 105 0.89 -5.74 21.54
CA ASP A 105 1.80 -6.15 22.61
C ASP A 105 3.23 -5.57 22.46
N ASN A 106 3.59 -5.06 21.28
CA ASN A 106 4.88 -4.39 21.05
C ASN A 106 4.78 -2.86 21.19
N GLY A 107 3.61 -2.32 21.58
CA GLY A 107 3.41 -0.88 21.67
C GLY A 107 3.16 -0.18 20.33
N ILE A 108 2.72 -0.90 19.30
CA ILE A 108 2.48 -0.36 17.96
C ILE A 108 0.98 -0.41 17.64
N VAL A 109 0.46 0.65 17.03
CA VAL A 109 -0.95 0.70 16.62
C VAL A 109 -1.29 -0.40 15.60
N ARG A 110 -2.51 -0.92 15.70
CA ARG A 110 -3.01 -1.95 14.77
C ARG A 110 -3.40 -1.35 13.42
N ILE A 111 -3.11 -2.08 12.34
CA ILE A 111 -3.59 -1.76 11.00
C ILE A 111 -5.12 -1.83 10.99
N GLY A 112 -5.77 -0.80 10.43
CA GLY A 112 -7.21 -0.63 10.41
C GLY A 112 -7.82 0.04 11.65
N ALA A 113 -7.02 0.39 12.66
CA ALA A 113 -7.53 1.14 13.81
C ALA A 113 -7.91 2.57 13.40
N LYS A 114 -9.04 3.07 13.93
CA LYS A 114 -9.44 4.48 13.79
C LYS A 114 -8.80 5.28 14.92
N VAL A 115 -8.04 6.30 14.57
CA VAL A 115 -7.32 7.15 15.51
C VAL A 115 -7.86 8.57 15.49
N LYS A 116 -7.84 9.18 16.68
CA LYS A 116 -8.20 10.57 16.90
C LYS A 116 -6.98 11.36 17.39
N PRO A 117 -7.03 12.70 17.35
CA PRO A 117 -6.01 13.53 17.98
C PRO A 117 -5.78 13.12 19.43
N GLY A 118 -4.52 12.90 19.81
CA GLY A 118 -4.14 12.44 21.16
C GLY A 118 -4.10 10.93 21.38
N ASP A 119 -4.50 10.11 20.40
CA ASP A 119 -4.25 8.66 20.46
C ASP A 119 -2.76 8.35 20.26
N ILE A 120 -2.30 7.28 20.90
CA ILE A 120 -0.91 6.80 20.79
C ILE A 120 -0.80 5.91 19.55
N LEU A 121 0.13 6.26 18.67
CA LEU A 121 0.43 5.54 17.44
C LEU A 121 1.56 4.52 17.66
N VAL A 122 2.61 4.95 18.38
CA VAL A 122 3.74 4.12 18.75
C VAL A 122 4.17 4.49 20.17
N GLY A 123 4.09 3.52 21.08
CA GLY A 123 4.54 3.64 22.46
C GLY A 123 6.06 3.60 22.55
N LYS A 124 6.67 4.66 23.06
CA LYS A 124 8.12 4.77 23.23
C LYS A 124 8.45 5.27 24.63
N VAL A 125 9.31 4.53 25.32
CA VAL A 125 9.80 4.89 26.66
C VAL A 125 11.30 5.20 26.60
N ALA A 126 11.68 6.29 27.26
CA ALA A 126 13.07 6.71 27.38
C ALA A 126 13.50 6.63 28.86
N PRO A 127 14.66 6.06 29.19
CA PRO A 127 15.15 6.05 30.56
C PRO A 127 15.36 7.49 31.06
N LYS A 128 14.87 7.78 32.25
CA LYS A 128 15.13 9.05 32.93
C LYS A 128 16.48 8.99 33.62
N GLY A 129 17.25 10.08 33.54
CA GLY A 129 18.41 10.25 34.42
C GLY A 129 17.94 10.44 35.87
N GLU A 130 18.83 10.14 36.82
CA GLU A 130 18.58 10.42 38.24
C GLU A 130 18.29 11.92 38.42
N THR A 131 17.01 12.22 38.64
CA THR A 131 16.56 13.57 39.00
C THR A 131 16.52 13.63 40.52
N GLN A 132 16.96 14.75 41.10
CA GLN A 132 16.81 14.97 42.54
C GLN A 132 15.30 15.09 42.83
N LEU A 133 14.70 13.98 43.26
CA LEU A 133 13.29 13.93 43.66
C LEU A 133 13.05 14.87 44.84
N SER A 134 11.89 15.51 44.86
CA SER A 134 11.48 16.33 46.00
C SER A 134 11.31 15.45 47.26
N PRO A 135 11.40 16.02 48.48
CA PRO A 135 11.17 15.26 49.71
C PRO A 135 9.83 14.51 49.72
N GLU A 136 8.78 15.07 49.10
CA GLU A 136 7.46 14.47 48.96
C GLU A 136 7.46 13.24 48.04
N GLU A 137 8.14 13.32 46.89
CA GLU A 137 8.29 12.20 45.96
C GLU A 137 9.17 11.09 46.53
N LYS A 138 10.20 11.45 47.32
CA LYS A 138 11.02 10.48 48.08
C LYS A 138 10.20 9.72 49.12
N LEU A 139 9.31 10.41 49.83
CA LEU A 139 8.41 9.79 50.79
C LEU A 139 7.44 8.84 50.11
N LEU A 140 6.85 9.25 48.98
CA LEU A 140 5.99 8.38 48.17
C LEU A 140 6.72 7.14 47.66
N LYS A 141 7.96 7.29 47.16
CA LYS A 141 8.79 6.16 46.71
C LYS A 141 9.11 5.19 47.86
N ALA A 142 9.33 5.70 49.07
CA ALA A 142 9.58 4.88 50.26
C ALA A 142 8.33 4.13 50.76
N ILE A 143 7.14 4.74 50.65
CA ILE A 143 5.87 4.12 51.06
C ILE A 143 5.38 3.09 50.05
N PHE A 144 5.51 3.36 48.75
CA PHE A 144 4.98 2.50 47.69
C PHE A 144 5.98 1.45 47.16
N GLY A 145 7.22 1.44 47.64
CA GLY A 145 8.20 0.37 47.42
C GLY A 145 8.37 -0.02 45.95
N GLU A 146 9.25 0.70 45.24
CA GLU A 146 9.75 0.36 43.89
C GLU A 146 8.69 -0.14 42.88
N LYS A 147 8.09 0.80 42.13
CA LYS A 147 7.59 0.57 40.76
C LYS A 147 7.23 1.84 39.99
N ALA A 148 7.71 3.00 40.42
CA ALA A 148 7.80 4.13 39.52
C ALA A 148 8.93 3.79 38.54
N LEU A 149 8.56 3.13 37.45
CA LEU A 149 9.40 2.94 36.28
C LEU A 149 10.08 4.30 35.99
N ASP A 150 11.40 4.37 36.19
CA ASP A 150 12.25 5.56 35.93
C ASP A 150 12.37 5.77 34.40
N VAL A 151 11.26 5.68 33.69
CA VAL A 151 11.12 5.96 32.26
C VAL A 151 10.17 7.13 32.08
N LYS A 152 10.45 7.88 31.02
CA LYS A 152 9.64 8.98 30.53
C LYS A 152 8.90 8.50 29.29
N ASP A 153 7.64 8.88 29.20
CA ASP A 153 6.92 8.77 27.95
C ASP A 153 7.55 9.69 26.88
N SER A 154 7.87 9.09 25.75
CA SER A 154 8.40 9.72 24.55
C SER A 154 7.70 9.20 23.29
N SER A 155 6.46 8.73 23.46
CA SER A 155 5.64 8.08 22.43
C SER A 155 5.26 9.01 21.29
N LEU A 156 4.94 8.40 20.15
CA LEU A 156 4.35 9.08 19.00
C LEU A 156 2.84 9.19 19.19
N TYR A 157 2.36 10.42 19.29
CA TYR A 157 0.94 10.75 19.36
C TYR A 157 0.41 11.19 18.01
N CYS A 158 -0.88 10.96 17.77
CA CYS A 158 -1.55 11.45 16.58
C CYS A 158 -1.59 12.99 16.58
N SER A 159 -1.09 13.60 15.50
CA SER A 159 -1.03 15.04 15.30
C SER A 159 -2.39 15.72 15.54
N PRO A 160 -2.41 16.90 16.20
CA PRO A 160 -3.65 17.58 16.53
C PRO A 160 -4.43 17.96 15.26
N GLY A 161 -5.75 17.75 15.29
CA GLY A 161 -6.63 18.04 14.15
C GLY A 161 -6.66 16.97 13.05
N VAL A 162 -5.93 15.87 13.22
CA VAL A 162 -5.92 14.73 12.30
C VAL A 162 -6.73 13.57 12.89
N GLU A 163 -7.71 13.06 12.14
CA GLU A 163 -8.54 11.91 12.46
C GLU A 163 -8.57 10.95 11.26
N GLY A 164 -8.22 9.69 11.51
CA GLY A 164 -7.88 8.82 10.39
C GLY A 164 -7.98 7.35 10.69
N THR A 165 -7.74 6.54 9.66
CA THR A 165 -7.65 5.09 9.80
C THR A 165 -6.24 4.64 9.44
N ILE A 166 -5.70 3.72 10.23
CA ILE A 166 -4.37 3.20 9.96
C ILE A 166 -4.37 2.32 8.72
N ILE A 167 -3.52 2.62 7.74
CA ILE A 167 -3.41 1.80 6.51
C ILE A 167 -2.22 0.87 6.58
N ASP A 168 -1.05 1.39 6.95
CA ASP A 168 0.20 0.64 6.89
C ASP A 168 1.14 1.04 8.04
N VAL A 169 1.92 0.08 8.51
CA VAL A 169 2.92 0.27 9.55
C VAL A 169 4.19 -0.46 9.14
N ARG A 170 5.29 0.30 9.07
CA ARG A 170 6.60 -0.24 8.73
C ARG A 170 7.53 -0.13 9.91
N ILE A 171 8.09 -1.29 10.27
CA ILE A 171 9.05 -1.43 11.35
C ILE A 171 10.41 -1.66 10.72
N PHE A 172 11.36 -0.78 10.99
CA PHE A 172 12.73 -1.01 10.59
C PHE A 172 13.62 -1.27 11.79
N SER A 173 14.27 -2.44 11.81
CA SER A 173 15.17 -2.87 12.90
C SER A 173 16.62 -2.86 12.46
N ARG A 174 17.53 -2.50 13.38
CA ARG A 174 18.98 -2.54 13.15
C ARG A 174 19.46 -3.99 12.96
N ARG A 175 20.46 -4.18 12.09
CA ARG A 175 21.16 -5.46 11.92
C ARG A 175 21.81 -5.88 13.23
N GLY A 176 21.27 -6.92 13.87
CA GLY A 176 21.78 -7.48 15.13
C GLY A 176 20.93 -7.20 16.37
N ALA A 177 19.93 -6.31 16.29
CA ALA A 177 18.95 -6.16 17.37
C ALA A 177 17.96 -7.33 17.36
N GLU A 178 17.48 -7.76 18.54
CA GLU A 178 16.44 -8.77 18.62
C GLU A 178 15.15 -8.26 17.97
N LYS A 179 14.74 -8.93 16.89
CA LYS A 179 13.48 -8.62 16.22
C LYS A 179 12.34 -9.18 17.06
N GLY A 180 11.41 -8.31 17.45
CA GLY A 180 10.16 -8.71 18.09
C GLY A 180 9.36 -9.71 17.22
N PRO A 181 8.47 -10.52 17.84
CA PRO A 181 7.71 -11.56 17.14
C PRO A 181 6.90 -10.99 15.96
N ARG A 182 6.33 -9.79 16.11
CA ARG A 182 5.55 -9.14 15.05
C ARG A 182 6.40 -8.67 13.86
N ALA A 183 7.58 -8.11 14.12
CA ALA A 183 8.50 -7.70 13.07
C ALA A 183 8.91 -8.90 12.17
N LYS A 184 9.11 -10.08 12.78
CA LYS A 184 9.40 -11.32 12.04
C LYS A 184 8.24 -11.77 11.17
N VAL A 185 7.00 -11.62 11.63
CA VAL A 185 5.79 -11.96 10.87
C VAL A 185 5.65 -11.04 9.66
N ILE A 186 5.74 -9.72 9.87
CA ILE A 186 5.63 -8.72 8.79
C ILE A 186 6.72 -8.94 7.73
N GLU A 187 7.97 -9.12 8.15
CA GLU A 187 9.08 -9.41 7.24
C GLU A 187 8.84 -10.68 6.41
N LYS A 188 8.31 -11.73 7.04
CA LYS A 188 8.00 -12.98 6.36
C LYS A 188 6.88 -12.80 5.34
N GLU A 189 5.80 -12.11 5.70
CA GLU A 189 4.68 -11.81 4.80
C GLU A 189 5.14 -10.99 3.59
N GLU A 190 5.98 -9.98 3.82
CA GLU A 190 6.52 -9.14 2.76
C GLU A 190 7.45 -9.93 1.82
N ILE A 191 8.33 -10.77 2.39
CA ILE A 191 9.15 -11.69 1.62
C ILE A 191 8.29 -12.63 0.78
N ASP A 192 7.23 -13.18 1.35
CA ASP A 192 6.34 -14.12 0.64
C ASP A 192 5.54 -13.42 -0.46
N LYS A 193 5.11 -12.18 -0.24
CA LYS A 193 4.50 -11.34 -1.29
C LYS A 193 5.48 -11.07 -2.43
N MET A 194 6.72 -10.69 -2.12
CA MET A 194 7.74 -10.48 -3.15
C MET A 194 8.06 -11.78 -3.92
N LYS A 195 8.08 -12.94 -3.25
CA LYS A 195 8.28 -14.24 -3.92
C LYS A 195 7.15 -14.56 -4.89
N ARG A 196 5.90 -14.29 -4.52
CA ARG A 196 4.74 -14.46 -5.42
C ARG A 196 4.91 -13.60 -6.67
N ASN A 197 5.21 -12.32 -6.51
CA ASN A 197 5.45 -11.41 -7.63
C ASN A 197 6.60 -11.89 -8.53
N LEU A 198 7.71 -12.35 -7.93
CA LEU A 198 8.84 -12.91 -8.70
C LEU A 198 8.41 -14.16 -9.48
N ASN A 199 7.64 -15.05 -8.88
CA ASN A 199 7.16 -16.26 -9.56
C ASN A 199 6.22 -15.90 -10.73
N ASP A 200 5.37 -14.90 -10.54
CA ASP A 200 4.48 -14.39 -11.59
C ASP A 200 5.31 -13.80 -12.75
N GLU A 201 6.30 -12.95 -12.46
CA GLU A 201 7.22 -12.40 -13.47
C GLU A 201 7.99 -13.51 -14.21
N ILE A 202 8.53 -14.50 -13.49
CA ILE A 202 9.21 -15.65 -14.10
C ILE A 202 8.24 -16.44 -14.98
N SER A 203 6.99 -16.61 -14.57
CA SER A 203 5.98 -17.32 -15.35
C SER A 203 5.68 -16.57 -16.66
N ILE A 204 5.62 -15.25 -16.63
CA ILE A 204 5.42 -14.40 -17.81
C ILE A 204 6.59 -14.57 -18.78
N HIS A 205 7.83 -14.49 -18.32
CA HIS A 205 9.01 -14.67 -19.18
C HIS A 205 9.13 -16.10 -19.73
N LYS A 206 8.77 -17.13 -18.95
CA LYS A 206 8.71 -18.52 -19.44
C LYS A 206 7.64 -18.69 -20.52
N ASN A 207 6.47 -18.08 -20.33
CA ASN A 207 5.40 -18.10 -21.32
C ASN A 207 5.83 -17.35 -22.59
N GLU A 208 6.49 -16.21 -22.47
CA GLU A 208 7.06 -15.46 -23.59
C GLU A 208 8.12 -16.29 -24.35
N LYS A 209 9.04 -16.95 -23.64
CA LYS A 209 10.00 -17.90 -24.23
C LYS A 209 9.28 -18.96 -25.06
N SER A 210 8.27 -19.62 -24.46
CA SER A 210 7.51 -20.67 -25.15
C SER A 210 6.80 -20.15 -26.40
N ARG A 211 6.26 -18.92 -26.34
CA ARG A 211 5.61 -18.27 -27.47
C ARG A 211 6.58 -17.97 -28.61
N ARG A 212 7.75 -17.38 -28.30
CA ARG A 212 8.80 -17.10 -29.31
C ARG A 212 9.36 -18.37 -29.94
N ILE A 213 9.62 -19.41 -29.14
CA ILE A 213 10.06 -20.72 -29.66
C ILE A 213 8.99 -21.33 -30.55
N ARG A 214 7.71 -21.28 -30.16
CA ARG A 214 6.61 -21.76 -31.01
C ARG A 214 6.53 -21.02 -32.34
N GLU A 215 6.81 -19.72 -32.39
CA GLU A 215 6.86 -18.95 -33.64
C GLU A 215 8.00 -19.39 -34.56
N VAL A 216 9.20 -19.63 -34.00
CA VAL A 216 10.36 -20.13 -34.77
C VAL A 216 10.12 -21.55 -35.29
N LEU A 217 9.37 -22.38 -34.55
CA LEU A 217 9.05 -23.77 -34.91
C LEU A 217 7.87 -23.93 -35.89
N LYS A 218 7.15 -22.84 -36.25
CA LYS A 218 6.04 -22.91 -37.21
C LYS A 218 6.56 -23.22 -38.61
N GLY A 219 6.01 -24.28 -39.23
CA GLY A 219 6.33 -24.65 -40.62
C GLY A 219 7.41 -25.72 -40.77
N ASP A 220 8.03 -26.15 -39.68
CA ASP A 220 9.07 -27.17 -39.70
C ASP A 220 8.52 -28.60 -39.82
N VAL A 221 9.33 -29.47 -40.42
CA VAL A 221 8.99 -30.86 -40.75
C VAL A 221 9.72 -31.82 -39.80
N VAL A 222 8.98 -32.72 -39.17
CA VAL A 222 9.52 -33.72 -38.23
C VAL A 222 10.24 -34.85 -38.99
N ILE A 223 11.47 -35.22 -38.58
CA ILE A 223 12.28 -36.25 -39.27
C ILE A 223 11.99 -37.69 -38.77
N LYS A 224 11.64 -37.86 -37.50
CA LYS A 224 11.41 -39.19 -36.90
C LYS A 224 10.04 -39.26 -36.26
N ASN A 225 9.44 -40.46 -36.27
CA ASN A 225 8.23 -40.71 -35.51
C ASN A 225 8.57 -40.55 -34.02
N GLN A 226 7.93 -39.59 -33.35
CA GLN A 226 8.08 -39.39 -31.91
C GLN A 226 6.71 -39.17 -31.29
N GLU A 227 6.44 -39.92 -30.22
CA GLU A 227 5.38 -39.62 -29.27
C GLU A 227 5.87 -38.49 -28.37
N VAL A 228 5.22 -37.33 -28.46
CA VAL A 228 5.48 -36.23 -27.54
C VAL A 228 4.16 -35.83 -26.91
N SER A 229 4.09 -35.94 -25.59
CA SER A 229 2.91 -35.62 -24.77
C SER A 229 1.60 -36.31 -25.27
N GLY A 230 1.69 -37.58 -25.71
CA GLY A 230 0.54 -38.37 -26.14
C GLY A 230 0.04 -38.11 -27.57
N ILE A 231 0.83 -37.41 -28.40
CA ILE A 231 0.53 -37.17 -29.82
C ILE A 231 1.61 -37.84 -30.69
N ASP A 232 1.18 -38.74 -31.57
CA ASP A 232 2.03 -39.38 -32.59
C ASP A 232 2.39 -38.40 -33.71
N LEU A 233 3.60 -37.87 -33.70
CA LEU A 233 4.13 -37.09 -34.81
C LEU A 233 4.70 -38.05 -35.86
N LYS A 234 4.07 -38.19 -37.03
CA LYS A 234 4.59 -38.99 -38.15
C LYS A 234 5.66 -38.22 -38.93
N LYS A 235 6.69 -38.94 -39.42
CA LYS A 235 7.75 -38.40 -40.29
C LYS A 235 7.13 -37.63 -41.47
N GLY A 236 7.48 -36.35 -41.62
CA GLY A 236 6.98 -35.50 -42.69
C GLY A 236 5.83 -34.55 -42.34
N THR A 237 5.25 -34.59 -41.13
CA THR A 237 4.19 -33.62 -40.75
C THR A 237 4.76 -32.23 -40.47
N LYS A 238 4.13 -31.21 -41.06
CA LYS A 238 4.41 -29.79 -40.78
C LYS A 238 3.82 -29.40 -39.43
N LEU A 239 4.61 -28.73 -38.59
CA LEU A 239 4.17 -28.20 -37.31
C LEU A 239 3.17 -27.06 -37.53
N THR A 240 1.89 -27.33 -37.25
CA THR A 240 0.79 -26.36 -37.26
C THR A 240 0.55 -25.80 -35.85
N ASN A 241 -0.01 -24.59 -35.76
CA ASN A 241 -0.32 -23.90 -34.49
C ASN A 241 -1.14 -24.76 -33.51
N THR A 242 -1.99 -25.64 -34.02
CA THR A 242 -2.87 -26.52 -33.24
C THR A 242 -2.12 -27.65 -32.54
N ILE A 243 -1.01 -28.11 -33.10
CA ILE A 243 -0.17 -29.19 -32.54
C ILE A 243 0.82 -28.59 -31.53
N LEU A 244 1.44 -27.46 -31.86
CA LEU A 244 2.39 -26.75 -30.99
C LEU A 244 1.76 -26.22 -29.69
N ASN A 245 0.46 -25.96 -29.68
CA ASN A 245 -0.26 -25.50 -28.49
C ASN A 245 -0.58 -26.62 -27.49
N LYS A 246 -0.57 -27.89 -27.94
CA LYS A 246 -0.85 -29.07 -27.09
C LYS A 246 0.40 -29.67 -26.45
N ILE A 247 1.59 -29.29 -26.91
CA ILE A 247 2.87 -29.80 -26.41
C ILE A 247 3.37 -28.90 -25.27
N ASP A 248 3.83 -29.54 -24.20
CA ASP A 248 4.39 -28.88 -23.03
C ASP A 248 5.73 -28.21 -23.32
N ALA A 249 6.00 -27.10 -22.63
CA ALA A 249 7.18 -26.25 -22.85
C ALA A 249 8.53 -26.96 -22.66
N LYS A 250 8.56 -28.06 -21.88
CA LYS A 250 9.76 -28.88 -21.66
C LYS A 250 10.02 -29.83 -22.82
N ASP A 251 8.96 -30.33 -23.43
CA ASP A 251 9.03 -31.37 -24.46
C ASP A 251 9.31 -30.77 -25.85
N LEU A 252 9.00 -29.48 -26.04
CA LEU A 252 9.35 -28.70 -27.24
C LEU A 252 10.86 -28.64 -27.53
N LEU A 253 11.71 -28.75 -26.51
CA LEU A 253 13.17 -28.75 -26.65
C LEU A 253 13.75 -30.14 -26.99
N MET A 254 12.97 -31.22 -26.85
CA MET A 254 13.43 -32.59 -27.10
C MET A 254 13.11 -33.08 -28.53
N ILE A 255 12.35 -32.30 -29.31
CA ILE A 255 11.96 -32.65 -30.68
C ILE A 255 13.19 -32.56 -31.59
N LYS A 256 13.59 -33.68 -32.20
CA LYS A 256 14.69 -33.71 -33.17
C LYS A 256 14.18 -33.29 -34.55
N LEU A 257 14.45 -32.03 -34.91
CA LEU A 257 14.06 -31.40 -36.18
C LEU A 257 15.18 -31.47 -37.23
N LYS A 258 14.85 -31.15 -38.49
CA LYS A 258 15.79 -31.14 -39.61
C LYS A 258 16.89 -30.11 -39.38
N ALA A 259 18.11 -30.61 -39.17
CA ALA A 259 19.30 -29.84 -38.83
C ALA A 259 19.45 -28.63 -39.76
N ASP A 260 19.38 -27.45 -39.16
CA ASP A 260 19.57 -26.18 -39.83
C ASP A 260 20.20 -25.24 -38.83
N LYS A 261 21.47 -24.95 -39.07
CA LYS A 261 22.37 -24.33 -38.11
C LYS A 261 21.86 -22.96 -37.67
N SER A 262 21.24 -22.21 -38.58
CA SER A 262 20.66 -20.89 -38.29
C SER A 262 19.45 -20.93 -37.34
N ARG A 263 18.76 -22.07 -37.23
CA ARG A 263 17.59 -22.22 -36.34
C ARG A 263 18.01 -22.57 -34.91
N GLU A 264 18.98 -23.47 -34.80
CA GLU A 264 19.57 -23.86 -33.51
C GLU A 264 20.21 -22.64 -32.85
N ASP A 265 20.97 -21.84 -33.60
CA ASP A 265 21.58 -20.59 -33.11
C ASP A 265 20.51 -19.60 -32.60
N LYS A 266 19.39 -19.44 -33.32
CA LYS A 266 18.30 -18.53 -32.90
C LYS A 266 17.56 -19.01 -31.65
N ILE A 267 17.36 -20.32 -31.52
CA ILE A 267 16.72 -20.91 -30.33
C ILE A 267 17.66 -20.76 -29.13
N GLU A 268 18.95 -21.00 -29.33
CA GLU A 268 19.98 -20.81 -28.32
C GLU A 268 20.09 -19.34 -27.89
N ASP A 269 20.06 -18.39 -28.81
CA ASP A 269 20.05 -16.96 -28.53
C ASP A 269 18.83 -16.54 -27.70
N ILE A 270 17.62 -17.00 -28.09
CA ILE A 270 16.38 -16.72 -27.34
C ILE A 270 16.45 -17.33 -25.94
N GLU A 271 16.96 -18.55 -25.83
CA GLU A 271 17.15 -19.22 -24.54
C GLU A 271 18.13 -18.48 -23.64
N ASN A 272 19.27 -18.06 -24.20
CA ASN A 272 20.29 -17.31 -23.48
C ASN A 272 19.78 -15.93 -23.07
N GLN A 273 19.03 -15.24 -23.92
CA GLN A 273 18.44 -13.94 -23.60
C GLN A 273 17.42 -14.04 -22.45
N VAL A 274 16.52 -15.03 -22.48
CA VAL A 274 15.53 -15.22 -21.41
C VAL A 274 16.18 -15.71 -20.12
N LYS A 275 17.18 -16.60 -20.20
CA LYS A 275 17.95 -17.03 -19.01
C LYS A 275 18.62 -15.83 -18.34
N ARG A 276 19.29 -14.96 -19.11
CA ARG A 276 19.91 -13.73 -18.60
C ARG A 276 18.88 -12.81 -17.93
N GLN A 277 17.69 -12.64 -18.53
CA GLN A 277 16.62 -11.83 -17.94
C GLN A 277 16.10 -12.42 -16.62
N ILE A 278 15.86 -13.74 -16.57
CA ILE A 278 15.41 -14.43 -15.34
C ILE A 278 16.49 -14.33 -14.24
N GLU A 279 17.76 -14.50 -14.59
CA GLU A 279 18.87 -14.36 -13.65
C GLU A 279 18.98 -12.93 -13.12
N ALA A 280 18.89 -11.92 -14.00
CA ALA A 280 18.87 -10.52 -13.60
C ALA A 280 17.70 -10.25 -12.63
N LEU A 281 16.49 -10.70 -12.92
CA LEU A 281 15.33 -10.56 -12.03
C LEU A 281 15.55 -11.21 -10.67
N LYS A 282 16.12 -12.44 -10.64
CA LYS A 282 16.46 -13.12 -9.38
C LYS A 282 17.53 -12.38 -8.60
N MET A 283 18.51 -11.77 -9.26
CA MET A 283 19.55 -10.96 -8.61
C MET A 283 18.92 -9.70 -8.00
N THR A 284 18.17 -8.93 -8.77
CA THR A 284 17.47 -7.73 -8.27
C THR A 284 16.52 -8.07 -7.12
N HIS A 285 15.81 -9.20 -7.19
CA HIS A 285 14.95 -9.65 -6.10
C HIS A 285 15.76 -10.03 -4.86
N ARG A 286 16.86 -10.77 -5.00
CA ARG A 286 17.75 -11.10 -3.87
C ARG A 286 18.32 -9.85 -3.22
N GLU A 287 18.76 -8.87 -4.01
CA GLU A 287 19.22 -7.57 -3.51
C GLU A 287 18.13 -6.83 -2.74
N LYS A 288 16.90 -6.78 -3.26
CA LYS A 288 15.75 -6.18 -2.57
C LYS A 288 15.44 -6.88 -1.24
N VAL A 289 15.47 -8.22 -1.23
CA VAL A 289 15.28 -9.02 0.00
C VAL A 289 16.41 -8.76 0.99
N GLU A 290 17.65 -8.66 0.53
CA GLU A 290 18.79 -8.30 1.38
C GLU A 290 18.69 -6.89 1.94
N LEU A 291 18.25 -5.91 1.14
CA LEU A 291 18.03 -4.54 1.59
C LEU A 291 16.93 -4.49 2.66
N LEU A 292 15.82 -5.20 2.46
CA LEU A 292 14.77 -5.37 3.47
C LEU A 292 15.31 -5.98 4.76
N LYS A 293 16.19 -6.97 4.65
CA LYS A 293 16.87 -7.57 5.82
C LYS A 293 17.89 -6.65 6.48
N LYS A 294 18.49 -5.72 5.74
CA LYS A 294 19.61 -4.86 6.21
C LYS A 294 19.16 -3.68 7.07
N GLY A 295 17.90 -3.23 6.96
CA GLY A 295 17.22 -2.33 7.91
C GLY A 295 17.88 -0.97 8.19
N LEU A 296 17.24 0.12 7.78
CA LEU A 296 17.56 1.50 8.20
C LEU A 296 16.57 1.93 9.29
N PHE A 297 17.05 2.40 10.44
CA PHE A 297 16.24 2.67 11.63
C PHE A 297 15.16 3.75 11.37
N SER A 298 13.88 3.37 11.47
CA SER A 298 12.72 4.26 11.56
C SER A 298 11.47 3.41 11.82
N TYR A 299 10.43 3.97 12.43
CA TYR A 299 9.09 3.40 12.38
C TYR A 299 8.26 4.35 11.55
N HIS A 300 7.79 3.90 10.38
CA HIS A 300 6.93 4.73 9.54
C HIS A 300 5.51 4.24 9.70
N VAL A 301 4.64 5.16 10.09
CA VAL A 301 3.22 4.86 10.25
C VAL A 301 2.44 5.68 9.23
N PHE A 302 1.79 4.96 8.32
CA PHE A 302 1.01 5.55 7.23
C PHE A 302 -0.46 5.45 7.55
N PHE A 303 -1.09 6.60 7.69
CA PHE A 303 -2.51 6.66 8.01
C PHE A 303 -3.28 7.44 6.97
N HIS A 304 -4.52 7.00 6.77
CA HIS A 304 -5.48 7.68 5.93
C HIS A 304 -6.16 8.76 6.71
N PHE A 305 -6.02 10.00 6.26
CA PHE A 305 -6.79 11.13 6.72
C PHE A 305 -7.90 11.41 5.71
N PHE A 306 -9.14 11.34 6.16
CA PHE A 306 -10.26 11.91 5.42
C PHE A 306 -10.30 13.39 5.76
N LEU A 307 -9.88 14.23 4.83
CA LEU A 307 -10.10 15.66 4.93
C LEU A 307 -11.53 15.90 4.44
N LEU A 308 -12.52 15.55 5.29
CA LEU A 308 -13.81 16.21 5.20
C LEU A 308 -13.49 17.68 5.43
N SER A 309 -13.70 18.51 4.41
CA SER A 309 -13.64 19.95 4.53
C SER A 309 -14.46 20.34 5.76
N HIS A 310 -13.76 20.56 6.88
CA HIS A 310 -14.31 20.81 8.20
C HIS A 310 -14.80 22.26 8.27
N VAL A 311 -15.56 22.67 7.25
CA VAL A 311 -16.16 24.00 7.16
C VAL A 311 -17.32 24.10 8.17
N SER A 312 -17.84 22.98 8.70
CA SER A 312 -18.96 22.99 9.65
C SER A 312 -18.60 23.01 11.14
N LYS A 313 -17.33 22.87 11.54
CA LYS A 313 -16.96 22.85 12.99
C LYS A 313 -16.40 24.16 13.55
N PHE A 314 -16.29 25.22 12.75
CA PHE A 314 -15.84 26.54 13.22
C PHE A 314 -16.96 27.49 13.66
N PHE A 315 -18.22 27.03 13.72
CA PHE A 315 -19.29 27.78 14.36
C PHE A 315 -19.75 27.04 15.64
N PRO A 316 -19.63 27.64 16.84
CA PRO A 316 -20.12 27.03 18.05
C PRO A 316 -21.63 26.76 17.96
N HIS A 317 -22.00 25.55 18.38
CA HIS A 317 -23.34 24.97 18.36
C HIS A 317 -24.40 25.69 19.24
N GLN A 318 -24.20 26.97 19.59
CA GLN A 318 -25.01 27.69 20.58
C GLN A 318 -25.87 28.84 20.05
N GLN A 319 -26.02 29.03 18.72
CA GLN A 319 -26.94 30.03 18.16
C GLN A 319 -27.87 29.53 17.03
N ILE A 320 -28.18 28.22 16.97
CA ILE A 320 -29.14 27.66 15.97
C ILE A 320 -30.39 27.05 16.64
N GLN A 321 -30.67 27.40 17.89
CA GLN A 321 -31.96 27.10 18.53
C GLN A 321 -32.63 28.42 18.95
N PRO A 322 -33.18 29.20 17.99
CA PRO A 322 -34.63 29.25 17.84
C PRO A 322 -35.11 29.69 16.43
N LEU A 323 -34.57 29.13 15.34
CA LEU A 323 -35.02 29.48 13.97
C LEU A 323 -35.61 28.31 13.16
N LEU A 324 -35.76 27.13 13.78
CA LEU A 324 -36.32 25.93 13.12
C LEU A 324 -37.82 25.70 13.39
N THR A 325 -38.57 26.75 13.76
CA THR A 325 -40.01 26.64 14.10
C THR A 325 -40.93 27.55 13.28
N ALA A 326 -40.55 27.90 12.05
CA ALA A 326 -41.48 28.49 11.08
C ALA A 326 -41.11 28.05 9.67
N TYR A 327 -42.13 27.68 8.87
CA TYR A 327 -42.06 27.20 7.48
C TYR A 327 -41.90 25.68 7.27
N ILE A 328 -42.72 24.91 7.99
CA ILE A 328 -43.38 23.74 7.39
C ILE A 328 -44.87 24.07 7.40
N PHE A 329 -45.36 24.75 6.36
CA PHE A 329 -46.74 24.78 5.85
C PHE A 329 -46.89 25.97 4.88
N GLN A 330 -46.73 25.74 3.57
CA GLN A 330 -47.61 26.26 2.51
C GLN A 330 -47.06 25.91 1.11
N GLY A 331 -47.91 25.24 0.31
CA GLY A 331 -47.85 25.19 -1.15
C GLY A 331 -47.05 24.02 -1.73
N HIS A 332 -47.58 22.81 -1.89
CA HIS A 332 -48.54 22.44 -2.95
C HIS A 332 -49.12 23.63 -3.74
N LEU A 333 -48.53 23.95 -4.90
CA LEU A 333 -49.22 24.45 -6.09
C LEU A 333 -48.24 24.57 -7.27
N ASN A 334 -48.47 23.72 -8.28
CA ASN A 334 -48.30 23.92 -9.73
C ASN A 334 -47.24 24.91 -10.24
N LEU A 335 -46.16 24.38 -10.83
CA LEU A 335 -45.88 24.34 -12.29
C LEU A 335 -44.54 23.65 -12.55
#